data_AF-A0A7X0Y3L6-F1
#
_entry.id   AF-A0A7X0Y3L6-F1
#
_cell.length_a   1.000
_cell.length_b   1.000
_cell.length_c   1.000
_cell.angle_alpha   90.00
_cell.angle_beta   90.00
_cell.angle_gamma   90.00
#
_symmetry.space_group_name_H-M   'P 1'
#
loop_
_entity.id
_entity.type
_entity.pdbx_description
1 polymer ?
#
loop_
_entity_poly.entity_id
_entity_poly.type
_entity_poly.pdbx_seq_one_letter_code
_entity_poly.pdbx_strand_id
1 'polypeptide(L)'
;MMQLRIGRVTVIAGITLYIMILYVTYINLISPAYSYYQLINLHPPLWIILLSSFMAVLPSFWSDYRVDRPSQVIYWILYLFAYIPVVIIPDFIREDPLDSFWLFKLSVFISLGTLCLFGKIPLIPIKNSRLSTSVVNISLFLYMFILYGVIIQTFGFHVNPVSFKDVYGVREVFRSEASRLSGYAITWLSKIMDMFLIAIGMLKGQLLLIFIGIFGQAYVYSITGHKSVVLSVCLLFMVLFCLRNKGQTFGIRFTWCMSLFVGIALLMDYSNNTITFTEIFTRRMLLLPGALSSLFFDFFSTNPKTYLGHSIFHFFVEYPYNANPSSIIGFVYFGSEKMSANANMWADGYSAFGYAGVIVFSLLLAVILWIYDSIAQNRNFMVSVALMVMPAWSLVDSSFIIALITNGIFIAIALNYVYRSDLWKGKVNVKSENTSNAI
;
A
#
# COMPACT_ATOMS: atom_id res chain seq x y z
N MET A 1 16.60 16.61 23.39
CA MET A 1 17.55 16.32 22.27
C MET A 1 18.02 14.86 22.26
N MET A 2 18.41 14.28 23.41
CA MET A 2 18.88 12.89 23.50
C MET A 2 17.85 11.83 23.04
N GLN A 3 16.58 11.94 23.47
CA GLN A 3 15.50 11.03 23.04
C GLN A 3 15.22 11.08 21.52
N LEU A 4 15.40 12.25 20.88
CA LEU A 4 15.24 12.41 19.42
C LEU A 4 16.37 11.70 18.67
N ARG A 5 17.60 11.79 19.18
CA ARG A 5 18.76 11.08 18.61
C ARG A 5 18.61 9.57 18.76
N ILE A 6 18.22 9.08 19.93
CA ILE A 6 17.98 7.66 20.18
C ILE A 6 16.90 7.13 19.23
N GLY A 7 15.76 7.81 19.11
CA GLY A 7 14.68 7.38 18.22
C GLY A 7 15.10 7.25 16.76
N ARG A 8 15.90 8.20 16.25
CA ARG A 8 16.42 8.14 14.88
C ARG A 8 17.41 6.99 14.68
N VAL A 9 18.33 6.78 15.62
CA VAL A 9 19.24 5.63 15.58
C VAL A 9 18.47 4.31 15.57
N THR A 10 17.40 4.20 16.36
CA THR A 10 16.54 3.01 16.40
C THR A 10 15.80 2.77 15.07
N VAL A 11 15.37 3.82 14.37
CA VAL A 11 14.79 3.69 13.03
C VAL A 11 15.82 3.21 12.02
N ILE A 12 17.00 3.84 11.98
CA ILE A 12 18.08 3.47 11.07
C ILE A 12 18.46 2.00 11.28
N ALA A 13 18.67 1.58 12.53
CA ALA A 13 18.97 0.19 12.86
C ALA A 13 17.85 -0.77 12.42
N GLY A 14 16.58 -0.40 12.62
CA GLY A 14 15.43 -1.19 12.20
C GLY A 14 15.36 -1.36 10.68
N ILE A 15 15.66 -0.31 9.90
CA ILE A 15 15.68 -0.33 8.43
C ILE A 15 16.86 -1.15 7.91
N THR A 16 18.03 -1.00 8.51
CA THR A 16 19.20 -1.82 8.17
C THR A 16 18.90 -3.30 8.41
N LEU A 17 18.31 -3.65 9.57
CA LEU A 17 17.89 -5.02 9.86
C LEU A 17 16.83 -5.49 8.86
N TYR A 18 15.84 -4.66 8.53
CA TYR A 18 14.81 -4.96 7.55
C TYR A 18 15.43 -5.33 6.19
N ILE A 19 16.35 -4.51 5.68
CA ILE A 19 17.06 -4.75 4.41
C ILE A 19 17.86 -6.05 4.47
N MET A 20 18.59 -6.30 5.57
CA MET A 20 19.33 -7.55 5.75
C MET A 20 18.42 -8.78 5.70
N ILE A 21 17.26 -8.74 6.38
CA ILE A 21 16.27 -9.82 6.34
C ILE A 21 15.71 -10.00 4.93
N LEU A 22 15.46 -8.91 4.19
CA LEU A 22 15.00 -9.01 2.79
C LEU A 22 16.05 -9.66 1.89
N TYR A 23 17.34 -9.32 2.02
CA TYR A 23 18.40 -9.99 1.26
C TYR A 23 18.50 -11.48 1.61
N VAL A 24 18.53 -11.82 2.90
CA VAL A 24 18.60 -13.22 3.35
C VAL A 24 17.40 -14.00 2.81
N THR A 25 16.21 -13.43 2.89
CA THR A 25 14.98 -14.02 2.37
C THR A 25 15.04 -14.20 0.85
N TYR A 26 15.50 -13.18 0.12
CA TYR A 26 15.60 -13.23 -1.33
C TYR A 26 16.57 -14.31 -1.80
N ILE A 27 17.78 -14.32 -1.24
CA ILE A 27 18.87 -15.22 -1.64
C ILE A 27 18.57 -16.67 -1.28
N ASN A 28 18.05 -16.95 -0.08
CA ASN A 28 17.94 -18.32 0.42
C ASN A 28 16.59 -19.00 0.14
N LEU A 29 15.50 -18.24 0.05
CA LEU A 29 14.16 -18.82 -0.12
C LEU A 29 13.54 -18.45 -1.47
N ILE A 30 13.54 -17.17 -1.83
CA ILE A 30 12.77 -16.70 -2.99
C ILE A 30 13.46 -17.01 -4.32
N SER A 31 14.73 -16.67 -4.46
CA SER A 31 15.42 -16.89 -5.73
C SER A 31 15.54 -18.37 -6.11
N PRO A 32 15.88 -19.29 -5.18
CA PRO A 32 15.89 -20.72 -5.48
C PRO A 32 14.51 -21.26 -5.88
N ALA A 33 13.43 -20.77 -5.26
CA ALA A 33 12.08 -21.26 -5.52
C ALA A 33 11.38 -20.61 -6.73
N TYR A 34 11.81 -19.41 -7.15
CA TYR A 34 11.13 -18.60 -8.16
C TYR A 34 12.04 -18.09 -9.28
N SER A 35 13.17 -18.76 -9.53
CA SER A 35 14.07 -18.46 -10.65
C SER A 35 13.33 -18.49 -12.01
N TYR A 36 12.41 -19.44 -12.20
CA TYR A 36 11.53 -19.53 -13.38
C TYR A 36 10.60 -18.30 -13.56
N TYR A 37 10.45 -17.48 -12.52
CA TYR A 37 9.58 -16.33 -12.46
C TYR A 37 10.37 -15.01 -12.50
N GLN A 38 11.53 -15.00 -13.19
CA GLN A 38 12.42 -13.85 -13.31
C GLN A 38 13.00 -13.34 -11.98
N LEU A 39 12.84 -14.07 -10.87
CA LEU A 39 13.44 -13.75 -9.56
C LEU A 39 14.77 -14.48 -9.40
N ILE A 40 15.68 -14.26 -10.35
CA ILE A 40 17.01 -14.87 -10.36
C ILE A 40 17.99 -14.16 -9.42
N ASN A 41 19.10 -14.82 -9.11
CA ASN A 41 20.20 -14.24 -8.36
C ASN A 41 21.46 -14.26 -9.22
N LEU A 42 21.77 -13.13 -9.85
CA LEU A 42 22.97 -12.93 -10.68
C LEU A 42 24.23 -12.67 -9.85
N HIS A 43 24.17 -12.85 -8.52
CA HIS A 43 25.27 -12.67 -7.59
C HIS A 43 25.96 -11.30 -7.75
N PRO A 44 25.24 -10.18 -7.50
CA PRO A 44 25.81 -8.85 -7.65
C PRO A 44 27.02 -8.67 -6.74
N PRO A 45 28.03 -7.89 -7.18
CA PRO A 45 29.21 -7.66 -6.37
C PRO A 45 28.84 -6.92 -5.08
N LEU A 46 29.54 -7.23 -3.99
CA LEU A 46 29.21 -6.71 -2.65
C LEU A 46 29.09 -5.19 -2.60
N TRP A 47 29.91 -4.46 -3.35
CA TRP A 47 29.87 -3.00 -3.37
C TRP A 47 28.58 -2.44 -3.96
N ILE A 48 27.93 -3.12 -4.92
CA ILE A 48 26.61 -2.75 -5.45
C ILE A 48 25.55 -2.93 -4.37
N ILE A 49 25.58 -4.07 -3.67
CA ILE A 49 24.66 -4.36 -2.56
C ILE A 49 24.81 -3.27 -1.48
N LEU A 50 26.05 -2.90 -1.13
CA LEU A 50 26.32 -1.83 -0.16
C LEU A 50 25.84 -0.46 -0.66
N LEU A 51 26.04 -0.14 -1.94
CA LEU A 51 25.60 1.11 -2.54
C LEU A 51 24.07 1.25 -2.54
N SER A 52 23.35 0.23 -3.01
CA SER A 52 21.89 0.19 -2.98
C SER A 52 21.36 0.17 -1.55
N SER A 53 22.01 -0.53 -0.62
CA SER A 53 21.63 -0.52 0.80
C SER A 53 21.81 0.86 1.42
N PHE A 54 22.91 1.55 1.11
CA PHE A 54 23.13 2.92 1.54
C PHE A 54 22.02 3.84 1.02
N MET A 55 21.71 3.75 -0.27
CA MET A 55 20.60 4.50 -0.88
C MET A 55 19.24 4.15 -0.28
N ALA A 56 19.00 2.89 0.09
CA ALA A 56 17.78 2.44 0.75
C ALA A 56 17.64 2.98 2.18
N VAL A 57 18.74 3.07 2.93
CA VAL A 57 18.77 3.61 4.30
C VAL A 57 18.71 5.14 4.30
N LEU A 58 19.24 5.81 3.28
CA LEU A 58 19.42 7.26 3.25
C LEU A 58 18.17 8.08 3.63
N PRO A 59 16.93 7.76 3.18
CA PRO A 59 15.73 8.48 3.58
C PRO A 59 15.46 8.50 5.08
N SER A 60 15.91 7.49 5.82
CA SER A 60 15.70 7.40 7.27
C SER A 60 16.39 8.51 8.08
N PHE A 61 17.39 9.18 7.50
CA PHE A 61 18.10 10.27 8.17
C PHE A 61 17.27 11.56 8.29
N TRP A 62 16.41 11.86 7.31
CA TRP A 62 15.54 13.04 7.32
C TRP A 62 14.06 12.75 7.52
N SER A 63 13.65 11.48 7.40
CA SER A 63 12.26 11.06 7.64
C SER A 63 11.89 11.26 9.10
N ASP A 64 10.76 11.92 9.33
CA ASP A 64 10.22 12.07 10.67
C ASP A 64 9.55 10.75 11.10
N TYR A 65 10.06 10.16 12.18
CA TYR A 65 9.49 8.95 12.77
C TYR A 65 8.26 9.24 13.64
N ARG A 66 8.04 10.53 13.96
CA ARG A 66 6.81 11.06 14.56
C ARG A 66 5.86 11.40 13.42
N VAL A 67 4.66 10.88 13.47
CA VAL A 67 3.62 11.17 12.48
C VAL A 67 2.50 11.98 13.12
N ASP A 68 2.28 13.16 12.56
CA ASP A 68 1.21 14.09 12.94
C ASP A 68 0.17 14.23 11.81
N ARG A 69 0.49 13.72 10.61
CA ARG A 69 -0.35 13.83 9.41
C ARG A 69 -0.53 12.50 8.70
N PRO A 70 -1.71 12.21 8.11
CA PRO A 70 -1.92 10.96 7.39
C PRO A 70 -0.94 10.73 6.23
N SER A 71 -0.53 11.78 5.51
CA SER A 71 0.48 11.68 4.44
C SER A 71 1.80 11.07 4.90
N GLN A 72 2.20 11.30 6.15
CA GLN A 72 3.44 10.77 6.70
C GLN A 72 3.36 9.27 6.96
N VAL A 73 2.17 8.74 7.30
CA VAL A 73 1.94 7.29 7.39
C VAL A 73 2.04 6.66 6.00
N ILE A 74 1.45 7.29 5.00
CA ILE A 74 1.48 6.83 3.60
C ILE A 74 2.91 6.85 3.06
N TYR A 75 3.69 7.89 3.40
CA TYR A 75 5.12 7.96 3.12
C TYR A 75 5.86 6.75 3.69
N TRP A 76 5.61 6.36 4.94
CA TRP A 76 6.23 5.18 5.55
C TRP A 76 5.82 3.86 4.86
N ILE A 77 4.56 3.74 4.42
CA ILE A 77 4.10 2.61 3.62
C ILE A 77 4.85 2.56 2.30
N LEU A 78 4.89 3.64 1.52
CA LEU A 78 5.62 3.70 0.26
C LEU A 78 7.12 3.47 0.45
N TYR A 79 7.69 3.96 1.54
CA TYR A 79 9.11 3.80 1.84
C TYR A 79 9.47 2.31 2.05
N LEU A 80 8.77 1.62 2.94
CA LEU A 80 9.07 0.21 3.24
C LEU A 80 8.62 -0.76 2.16
N PHE A 81 7.44 -0.54 1.57
CA PHE A 81 6.81 -1.51 0.67
C PHE A 81 7.13 -1.31 -0.82
N ALA A 82 7.45 -0.08 -1.25
CA ALA A 82 7.76 0.19 -2.65
C ALA A 82 9.21 0.63 -2.83
N TYR A 83 9.67 1.67 -2.13
CA TYR A 83 10.98 2.27 -2.36
C TYR A 83 12.13 1.30 -2.06
N ILE A 84 12.16 0.72 -0.85
CA ILE A 84 13.25 -0.20 -0.46
C ILE A 84 13.33 -1.37 -1.46
N PRO A 85 12.24 -2.11 -1.77
CA PRO A 85 12.30 -3.18 -2.76
C PRO A 85 12.73 -2.74 -4.16
N VAL A 86 12.30 -1.57 -4.63
CA VAL A 86 12.71 -1.03 -5.95
C VAL A 86 14.21 -0.74 -6.01
N VAL A 87 14.81 -0.32 -4.90
CA VAL A 87 16.24 -0.01 -4.85
C VAL A 87 17.10 -1.26 -4.77
N ILE A 88 16.69 -2.27 -4.00
CA ILE A 88 17.56 -3.41 -3.65
C ILE A 88 17.36 -4.66 -4.50
N ILE A 89 16.14 -4.95 -4.97
CA ILE A 89 15.85 -6.21 -5.67
C ILE A 89 16.37 -6.26 -7.11
N PRO A 90 16.30 -5.17 -7.89
CA PRO A 90 16.84 -5.17 -9.24
C PRO A 90 18.33 -5.50 -9.33
N ASP A 91 19.12 -5.28 -8.27
CA ASP A 91 20.55 -5.64 -8.25
C ASP A 91 20.81 -7.13 -8.50
N PHE A 92 19.88 -7.99 -8.12
CA PHE A 92 20.02 -9.44 -8.30
C PHE A 92 19.54 -9.93 -9.66
N ILE A 93 18.74 -9.13 -10.37
CA ILE A 93 17.99 -9.56 -11.55
C ILE A 93 18.58 -8.96 -12.83
N ARG A 94 19.28 -7.82 -12.74
CA ARG A 94 19.87 -7.12 -13.90
C ARG A 94 21.32 -7.56 -14.13
N GLU A 95 21.66 -7.81 -15.40
CA GLU A 95 23.00 -8.25 -15.81
C GLU A 95 24.06 -7.18 -15.60
N ASP A 96 23.81 -5.95 -16.08
CA ASP A 96 24.65 -4.80 -15.79
C ASP A 96 24.17 -4.12 -14.51
N PRO A 97 24.93 -4.20 -13.41
CA PRO A 97 24.53 -3.60 -12.17
C PRO A 97 24.44 -2.09 -12.24
N LEU A 98 25.12 -1.38 -13.16
CA LEU A 98 25.19 0.09 -13.25
C LEU A 98 24.50 0.69 -14.48
N ASP A 99 23.57 -0.02 -15.10
CA ASP A 99 22.87 0.48 -16.28
C ASP A 99 21.94 1.69 -16.00
N SER A 100 21.20 2.10 -17.03
CA SER A 100 20.25 3.22 -16.98
C SER A 100 19.14 3.08 -15.91
N PHE A 101 18.97 1.90 -15.29
CA PHE A 101 18.08 1.70 -14.15
C PHE A 101 18.57 2.47 -12.90
N TRP A 102 19.85 2.81 -12.76
CA TRP A 102 20.30 3.67 -11.66
C TRP A 102 19.67 5.06 -11.71
N LEU A 103 19.48 5.61 -12.90
CA LEU A 103 18.74 6.87 -13.06
C LEU A 103 17.28 6.70 -12.62
N PHE A 104 16.70 5.50 -12.80
CA PHE A 104 15.36 5.19 -12.30
C PHE A 104 15.34 5.12 -10.77
N LYS A 105 16.30 4.43 -10.14
CA LYS A 105 16.46 4.43 -8.68
C LYS A 105 16.59 5.87 -8.14
N LEU A 106 17.43 6.69 -8.76
CA LEU A 106 17.64 8.09 -8.37
C LEU A 106 16.35 8.92 -8.54
N SER A 107 15.60 8.70 -9.62
CA SER A 107 14.30 9.35 -9.83
C SER A 107 13.30 8.98 -8.75
N VAL A 108 13.22 7.70 -8.38
CA VAL A 108 12.37 7.19 -7.30
C VAL A 108 12.79 7.73 -5.93
N PHE A 109 14.10 7.91 -5.69
CA PHE A 109 14.62 8.56 -4.49
C PHE A 109 14.26 10.03 -4.40
N ILE A 110 14.42 10.79 -5.49
CA ILE A 110 13.98 12.19 -5.56
C ILE A 110 12.48 12.27 -5.30
N SER A 111 11.69 11.39 -5.94
CA SER A 111 10.25 11.27 -5.73
C SER A 111 9.86 11.03 -4.27
N LEU A 112 10.53 10.10 -3.59
CA LEU A 112 10.31 9.88 -2.16
C LEU A 112 10.66 11.13 -1.34
N GLY A 113 11.76 11.80 -1.67
CA GLY A 113 12.15 13.09 -1.08
C GLY A 113 11.06 14.15 -1.25
N THR A 114 10.46 14.27 -2.44
CA THR A 114 9.36 15.23 -2.68
C THR A 114 8.15 14.94 -1.80
N LEU A 115 7.75 13.68 -1.62
CA LEU A 115 6.66 13.31 -0.73
C LEU A 115 6.96 13.70 0.73
N CYS A 116 8.21 13.50 1.18
CA CYS A 116 8.64 13.91 2.52
C CYS A 116 8.55 15.43 2.71
N LEU A 117 8.98 16.21 1.72
CA LEU A 117 8.94 17.67 1.78
C LEU A 117 7.50 18.20 1.84
N PHE A 118 6.60 17.67 1.01
CA PHE A 118 5.17 18.05 1.04
C PHE A 118 4.50 17.73 2.37
N GLY A 119 4.90 16.64 3.03
CA GLY A 119 4.46 16.32 4.39
C GLY A 119 4.83 17.38 5.44
N LYS A 120 5.71 18.33 5.13
CA LYS A 120 6.16 19.43 6.01
C LYS A 120 5.60 20.80 5.62
N ILE A 121 5.02 20.95 4.43
CA ILE A 121 4.45 22.22 3.96
C ILE A 121 3.30 22.65 4.90
N PRO A 122 3.14 23.95 5.22
CA PRO A 122 1.99 24.44 5.97
C PRO A 122 0.65 24.03 5.33
N LEU A 123 -0.32 23.67 6.16
CA LEU A 123 -1.63 23.22 5.70
C LEU A 123 -2.51 24.42 5.32
N ILE A 124 -3.41 24.22 4.35
CA ILE A 124 -4.39 25.24 3.98
C ILE A 124 -5.64 25.05 4.84
N PRO A 125 -6.24 26.12 5.39
CA PRO A 125 -7.51 26.03 6.08
C PRO A 125 -8.63 25.65 5.10
N ILE A 126 -9.17 24.44 5.24
CA ILE A 126 -10.33 23.98 4.47
C ILE A 126 -11.60 24.11 5.31
N LYS A 127 -12.61 24.77 4.73
CA LYS A 127 -13.91 24.95 5.38
C LYS A 127 -14.61 23.61 5.57
N ASN A 128 -15.18 23.40 6.76
CA ASN A 128 -15.92 22.18 7.07
C ASN A 128 -17.20 22.03 6.22
N SER A 129 -17.52 20.78 5.89
CA SER A 129 -18.82 20.42 5.33
C SER A 129 -19.96 20.88 6.26
N ARG A 130 -21.03 21.39 5.65
CA ARG A 130 -22.26 21.82 6.34
C ARG A 130 -23.28 20.69 6.48
N LEU A 131 -22.97 19.49 6.00
CA LEU A 131 -23.87 18.34 6.05
C LEU A 131 -24.09 17.90 7.50
N SER A 132 -25.35 17.58 7.83
CA SER A 132 -25.71 17.02 9.13
C SER A 132 -25.14 15.60 9.27
N THR A 133 -24.64 15.26 10.45
CA THR A 133 -24.09 13.92 10.75
C THR A 133 -25.07 12.80 10.43
N SER A 134 -26.38 13.00 10.65
CA SER A 134 -27.41 12.02 10.33
C SER A 134 -27.51 11.77 8.82
N VAL A 135 -27.46 12.82 8.00
CA VAL A 135 -27.48 12.71 6.55
C VAL A 135 -26.26 11.93 6.07
N VAL A 136 -25.08 12.25 6.57
CA VAL A 136 -23.84 11.53 6.22
C VAL A 136 -23.93 10.05 6.58
N ASN A 137 -24.39 9.71 7.79
CA ASN A 137 -24.53 8.32 8.21
C ASN A 137 -25.57 7.56 7.37
N ILE A 138 -26.70 8.19 7.03
CA ILE A 138 -27.73 7.59 6.16
C ILE A 138 -27.15 7.37 4.75
N SER A 139 -26.47 8.37 4.18
CA SER A 139 -25.81 8.24 2.88
C SER A 139 -24.76 7.14 2.86
N LEU A 140 -23.98 6.99 3.94
CA LEU A 140 -23.00 5.90 4.07
C LEU A 140 -23.66 4.54 4.14
N PHE A 141 -24.73 4.41 4.93
CA PHE A 141 -25.49 3.18 5.01
C PHE A 141 -26.10 2.80 3.66
N LEU A 142 -26.73 3.76 2.97
CA LEU A 142 -27.29 3.55 1.62
C LEU A 142 -26.19 3.18 0.61
N TYR A 143 -25.05 3.85 0.66
CA TYR A 143 -23.93 3.54 -0.22
C TYR A 143 -23.41 2.13 0.01
N MET A 144 -23.19 1.71 1.27
CA MET A 144 -22.81 0.32 1.58
C MET A 144 -23.88 -0.67 1.14
N PHE A 145 -25.16 -0.38 1.38
CA PHE A 145 -26.27 -1.23 0.94
C PHE A 145 -26.27 -1.43 -0.58
N ILE A 146 -26.03 -0.36 -1.35
CA ILE A 146 -25.88 -0.44 -2.81
C ILE A 146 -24.68 -1.30 -3.20
N LEU A 147 -23.53 -1.12 -2.57
CA LEU A 147 -22.33 -1.93 -2.86
C LEU A 147 -22.59 -3.42 -2.62
N TYR A 148 -23.14 -3.77 -1.46
CA TYR A 148 -23.52 -5.16 -1.15
C TYR A 148 -24.59 -5.66 -2.13
N GLY A 149 -25.60 -4.85 -2.46
CA GLY A 149 -26.64 -5.21 -3.42
C GLY A 149 -26.10 -5.56 -4.80
N VAL A 150 -25.17 -4.74 -5.33
CA VAL A 150 -24.51 -5.01 -6.63
C VAL A 150 -23.70 -6.30 -6.58
N ILE A 151 -22.97 -6.55 -5.49
CA ILE A 151 -22.15 -7.76 -5.33
C ILE A 151 -23.05 -9.00 -5.23
N ILE A 152 -24.08 -8.96 -4.38
CA ILE A 152 -25.03 -10.06 -4.20
C ILE A 152 -25.83 -10.33 -5.48
N GLN A 153 -26.20 -9.29 -6.23
CA GLN A 153 -26.88 -9.46 -7.51
C GLN A 153 -25.99 -10.16 -8.54
N THR A 154 -24.68 -9.87 -8.53
CA THR A 154 -23.74 -10.41 -9.53
C THR A 154 -23.29 -11.83 -9.17
N PHE A 155 -22.92 -12.06 -7.92
CA PHE A 155 -22.28 -13.31 -7.47
C PHE A 155 -23.18 -14.16 -6.58
N GLY A 156 -24.34 -13.65 -6.15
CA GLY A 156 -25.18 -14.29 -5.14
C GLY A 156 -24.65 -14.10 -3.71
N PHE A 157 -25.44 -14.55 -2.74
CA PHE A 157 -25.05 -14.57 -1.34
C PHE A 157 -24.59 -15.97 -0.94
N HIS A 158 -23.28 -16.20 -0.99
CA HIS A 158 -22.66 -17.41 -0.49
C HIS A 158 -21.32 -17.08 0.17
N VAL A 159 -21.08 -17.62 1.37
CA VAL A 159 -19.83 -17.45 2.11
C VAL A 159 -19.18 -18.81 2.26
N ASN A 160 -18.41 -19.20 1.25
CA ASN A 160 -17.63 -20.42 1.30
C ASN A 160 -16.20 -20.07 1.73
N PRO A 161 -15.73 -20.52 2.90
CA PRO A 161 -14.35 -20.27 3.32
C PRO A 161 -13.40 -21.07 2.43
N VAL A 162 -12.85 -20.41 1.41
CA VAL A 162 -11.92 -21.03 0.46
C VAL A 162 -10.53 -21.08 1.08
N SER A 163 -9.95 -22.28 1.12
CA SER A 163 -8.56 -22.49 1.54
C SER A 163 -7.61 -21.63 0.71
N PHE A 164 -6.56 -21.09 1.34
CA PHE A 164 -5.52 -20.30 0.66
C PHE A 164 -4.83 -21.04 -0.50
N LYS A 165 -4.96 -22.37 -0.58
CA LYS A 165 -4.41 -23.22 -1.65
C LYS A 165 -5.32 -23.33 -2.87
N ASP A 166 -6.64 -23.24 -2.68
CA ASP A 166 -7.65 -23.52 -3.73
C ASP A 166 -8.28 -22.25 -4.32
N VAL A 167 -7.69 -21.09 -4.07
CA VAL A 167 -8.21 -19.78 -4.51
C VAL A 167 -8.17 -19.54 -6.02
N TYR A 168 -7.43 -20.35 -6.78
CA TYR A 168 -7.25 -20.12 -8.23
C TYR A 168 -8.53 -20.38 -9.03
N GLY A 169 -9.30 -21.42 -8.71
CA GLY A 169 -10.58 -21.69 -9.37
C GLY A 169 -11.61 -20.59 -9.09
N VAL A 170 -11.68 -20.13 -7.84
CA VAL A 170 -12.56 -19.02 -7.44
C VAL A 170 -12.22 -17.73 -8.19
N ARG A 171 -10.93 -17.46 -8.42
CA ARG A 171 -10.49 -16.30 -9.19
C ARG A 171 -10.86 -16.38 -10.66
N GLU A 172 -10.88 -17.57 -11.23
CA GLU A 172 -11.27 -17.75 -12.63
C GLU A 172 -12.76 -17.46 -12.80
N VAL A 173 -13.60 -18.01 -11.92
CA VAL A 173 -15.05 -17.71 -11.87
C VAL A 173 -15.30 -16.22 -11.65
N PHE A 174 -14.59 -15.61 -10.69
CA PHE A 174 -14.66 -14.18 -10.47
C PHE A 174 -14.32 -13.38 -11.74
N ARG A 175 -13.26 -13.75 -12.47
CA ARG A 175 -12.88 -13.05 -13.71
C ARG A 175 -13.91 -13.22 -14.83
N SER A 176 -14.59 -14.36 -14.91
CA SER A 176 -15.61 -14.60 -15.94
C SER A 176 -16.95 -13.90 -15.64
N GLU A 177 -17.31 -13.79 -14.36
CA GLU A 177 -18.61 -13.25 -13.94
C GLU A 177 -18.56 -11.77 -13.55
N ALA A 178 -17.39 -11.24 -13.18
CA ALA A 178 -17.27 -9.85 -12.76
C ALA A 178 -17.58 -8.87 -13.89
N SER A 179 -18.59 -8.03 -13.66
CA SER A 179 -18.81 -6.83 -14.46
C SER A 179 -17.89 -5.71 -13.98
N ARG A 180 -17.74 -4.65 -14.80
CA ARG A 180 -17.00 -3.45 -14.37
C ARG A 180 -17.59 -2.86 -13.09
N LEU A 181 -18.92 -2.82 -12.99
CA LEU A 181 -19.64 -2.29 -11.81
C LEU A 181 -19.38 -3.13 -10.56
N SER A 182 -19.47 -4.45 -10.66
CA SER A 182 -19.23 -5.32 -9.50
C SER A 182 -17.76 -5.34 -9.07
N GLY A 183 -16.83 -5.21 -10.03
CA GLY A 183 -15.41 -5.01 -9.73
C GLY A 183 -15.12 -3.72 -8.96
N TYR A 184 -15.74 -2.60 -9.34
CA TYR A 184 -15.68 -1.35 -8.56
C TYR A 184 -16.32 -1.52 -7.18
N ALA A 185 -17.49 -2.15 -7.10
CA ALA A 185 -18.19 -2.35 -5.84
C ALA A 185 -17.35 -3.15 -4.84
N ILE A 186 -16.75 -4.26 -5.29
CA ILE A 186 -15.82 -5.08 -4.50
C ILE A 186 -14.63 -4.27 -4.02
N THR A 187 -14.03 -3.46 -4.90
CA THR A 187 -12.84 -2.69 -4.58
C THR A 187 -13.14 -1.61 -3.54
N TRP A 188 -14.23 -0.85 -3.71
CA TRP A 188 -14.60 0.22 -2.80
C TRP A 188 -15.13 -0.31 -1.46
N LEU A 189 -15.85 -1.43 -1.49
CA LEU A 189 -16.28 -2.10 -0.27
C LEU A 189 -15.07 -2.56 0.54
N SER A 190 -14.18 -3.35 -0.09
CA SER A 190 -13.07 -3.97 0.63
C SER A 190 -11.96 -3.01 1.03
N LYS A 191 -11.55 -2.07 0.16
CA LYS A 191 -10.43 -1.17 0.44
C LYS A 191 -10.81 0.06 1.27
N ILE A 192 -12.09 0.44 1.30
CA ILE A 192 -12.51 1.71 1.91
C ILE A 192 -13.57 1.48 2.97
N MET A 193 -14.74 0.97 2.58
CA MET A 193 -15.92 0.99 3.45
C MET A 193 -15.78 0.01 4.62
N ASP A 194 -15.37 -1.22 4.37
CA ASP A 194 -15.16 -2.22 5.43
C ASP A 194 -14.04 -1.80 6.38
N MET A 195 -12.91 -1.31 5.84
CA MET A 195 -11.79 -0.79 6.62
C MET A 195 -12.23 0.39 7.51
N PHE A 196 -13.07 1.26 6.97
CA PHE A 196 -13.64 2.39 7.69
C PHE A 196 -14.56 1.95 8.83
N LEU A 197 -15.43 0.95 8.60
CA LEU A 197 -16.28 0.39 9.65
C LEU A 197 -15.47 -0.27 10.77
N ILE A 198 -14.44 -1.06 10.42
CA ILE A 198 -13.54 -1.66 11.40
C ILE A 198 -12.88 -0.56 12.24
N ALA A 199 -12.32 0.46 11.60
CA ALA A 199 -11.64 1.54 12.30
C ALA A 199 -12.58 2.35 13.21
N ILE A 200 -13.77 2.73 12.74
CA ILE A 200 -14.75 3.44 13.57
C ILE A 200 -15.23 2.55 14.72
N GLY A 201 -15.52 1.29 14.44
CA GLY A 201 -15.94 0.32 15.44
C GLY A 201 -14.93 0.20 16.57
N MET A 202 -13.63 0.11 16.25
CA MET A 202 -12.56 0.10 17.24
C MET A 202 -12.49 1.40 18.04
N LEU A 203 -12.57 2.56 17.38
CA LEU A 203 -12.43 3.86 18.03
C LEU A 203 -13.63 4.21 18.92
N LYS A 204 -14.83 3.76 18.56
CA LYS A 204 -16.06 3.98 19.33
C LYS A 204 -16.38 2.84 20.31
N GLY A 205 -15.63 1.75 20.30
CA GLY A 205 -15.93 0.53 21.07
C GLY A 205 -17.21 -0.18 20.62
N GLN A 206 -17.59 -0.05 19.34
CA GLN A 206 -18.80 -0.62 18.77
C GLN A 206 -18.48 -1.95 18.05
N LEU A 207 -18.61 -3.06 18.77
CA LEU A 207 -18.31 -4.41 18.26
C LEU A 207 -19.11 -4.77 17.01
N LEU A 208 -20.35 -4.28 16.87
CA LEU A 208 -21.19 -4.53 15.69
C LEU A 208 -20.53 -4.00 14.41
N LEU A 209 -19.94 -2.80 14.43
CA LEU A 209 -19.29 -2.23 13.24
C LEU A 209 -18.02 -3.00 12.87
N ILE A 210 -17.26 -3.45 13.88
CA ILE A 210 -16.09 -4.30 13.68
C ILE A 210 -16.51 -5.61 13.02
N PHE A 211 -17.57 -6.26 13.54
CA PHE A 211 -18.07 -7.51 13.00
C PHE A 211 -18.57 -7.36 11.57
N ILE A 212 -19.35 -6.31 11.27
CA ILE A 212 -19.84 -6.05 9.90
C ILE A 212 -18.67 -5.86 8.94
N GLY A 213 -17.65 -5.06 9.31
CA GLY A 213 -16.50 -4.84 8.45
C GLY A 213 -15.65 -6.10 8.24
N ILE A 214 -15.40 -6.89 9.30
CA ILE A 214 -14.67 -8.17 9.17
C ILE A 214 -15.46 -9.18 8.33
N PHE A 215 -16.78 -9.25 8.53
CA PHE A 215 -17.66 -10.09 7.73
C PHE A 215 -17.64 -9.67 6.26
N GLY A 216 -17.66 -8.36 5.97
CA GLY A 216 -17.50 -7.81 4.63
C GLY A 216 -16.20 -8.26 3.96
N GLN A 217 -15.08 -8.19 4.68
CA GLN A 217 -13.79 -8.69 4.20
C GLN A 217 -13.80 -10.18 3.91
N ALA A 218 -14.39 -10.98 4.80
CA ALA A 218 -14.51 -12.43 4.62
C ALA A 218 -15.39 -12.76 3.40
N TYR A 219 -16.49 -12.02 3.19
CA TYR A 219 -17.38 -12.18 2.05
C TYR A 219 -16.71 -11.79 0.73
N VAL A 220 -16.02 -10.65 0.69
CA VAL A 220 -15.26 -10.25 -0.51
C VAL A 220 -14.13 -11.25 -0.79
N TYR A 221 -13.47 -11.78 0.24
CA TYR A 221 -12.48 -12.83 0.07
C TYR A 221 -13.08 -14.12 -0.49
N SER A 222 -14.26 -14.56 -0.02
CA SER A 222 -14.91 -15.77 -0.54
C SER A 222 -15.30 -15.66 -2.01
N ILE A 223 -15.62 -14.46 -2.49
CA ILE A 223 -15.94 -14.21 -3.91
C ILE A 223 -14.67 -14.08 -4.76
N THR A 224 -13.70 -13.30 -4.30
CA THR A 224 -12.55 -12.92 -5.14
C THR A 224 -11.37 -13.87 -5.03
N GLY A 225 -11.26 -14.64 -3.94
CA GLY A 225 -10.06 -15.41 -3.59
C GLY A 225 -8.80 -14.55 -3.43
N HIS A 226 -8.91 -13.23 -3.29
CA HIS A 226 -7.77 -12.32 -3.17
C HIS A 226 -7.24 -12.28 -1.74
N LYS A 227 -6.10 -12.94 -1.51
CA LYS A 227 -5.41 -12.99 -0.20
C LYS A 227 -5.13 -11.59 0.38
N SER A 228 -4.90 -10.58 -0.47
CA SER A 228 -4.68 -9.19 -0.08
C SER A 228 -5.85 -8.58 0.70
N VAL A 229 -7.07 -9.07 0.51
CA VAL A 229 -8.27 -8.63 1.26
C VAL A 229 -8.12 -9.02 2.73
N VAL A 230 -7.75 -10.26 3.05
CA VAL A 230 -7.54 -10.67 4.45
C VAL A 230 -6.32 -9.96 5.05
N LEU A 231 -5.24 -9.82 4.28
CA LEU A 231 -4.01 -9.16 4.72
C LEU A 231 -4.20 -7.67 5.01
N SER A 232 -5.16 -7.03 4.35
CA SER A 232 -5.49 -5.62 4.58
C SER A 232 -5.93 -5.34 6.01
N VAL A 233 -6.68 -6.28 6.61
CA VAL A 233 -7.12 -6.18 8.01
C VAL A 233 -5.92 -6.23 8.95
N CYS A 234 -4.97 -7.14 8.70
CA CYS A 234 -3.72 -7.22 9.46
C CYS A 234 -2.90 -5.93 9.35
N LEU A 235 -2.78 -5.38 8.14
CA LEU A 235 -2.08 -4.11 7.92
C LEU A 235 -2.77 -2.94 8.64
N LEU A 236 -4.10 -2.86 8.59
CA LEU A 236 -4.86 -1.84 9.31
C LEU A 236 -4.60 -1.91 10.82
N PHE A 237 -4.69 -3.11 11.42
CA PHE A 237 -4.41 -3.30 12.84
C PHE A 237 -2.97 -2.93 13.20
N MET A 238 -2.01 -3.32 12.36
CA MET A 238 -0.60 -2.96 12.55
C MET A 238 -0.39 -1.44 12.52
N VAL A 239 -0.99 -0.73 11.56
CA VAL A 239 -0.91 0.73 11.47
C VAL A 239 -1.55 1.38 12.70
N LEU A 240 -2.76 0.95 13.10
CA LEU A 240 -3.44 1.47 14.29
C LEU A 240 -2.64 1.21 15.57
N PHE A 241 -2.00 0.05 15.70
CA PHE A 241 -1.07 -0.25 16.79
C PHE A 241 0.13 0.71 16.80
N CYS A 242 0.73 0.96 15.63
CA CYS A 242 1.86 1.89 15.52
C CYS A 242 1.47 3.33 15.84
N LEU A 243 0.22 3.73 15.58
CA LEU A 243 -0.34 5.06 15.90
C LEU A 243 -0.64 5.29 17.38
N ARG A 244 -0.50 4.28 18.26
CA ARG A 244 -0.61 4.47 19.71
C ARG A 244 0.32 5.59 20.18
N ASN A 245 -0.02 6.25 21.29
CA ASN A 245 0.68 7.46 21.77
C ASN A 245 0.70 8.59 20.73
N LYS A 246 -0.41 8.75 19.98
CA LYS A 246 -0.61 9.80 18.97
C LYS A 246 0.48 9.84 17.89
N GLY A 247 1.01 8.68 17.48
CA GLY A 247 1.99 8.60 16.39
C GLY A 247 3.43 9.04 16.75
N GLN A 248 3.75 9.34 18.01
CA GLN A 248 5.09 9.83 18.40
C GLN A 248 6.25 8.86 18.13
N THR A 249 5.97 7.56 18.01
CA THR A 249 6.98 6.53 17.72
C THR A 249 6.58 5.66 16.54
N PHE A 250 5.73 6.20 15.65
CA PHE A 250 5.15 5.43 14.55
C PHE A 250 6.23 4.82 13.65
N GLY A 251 7.16 5.61 13.11
CA GLY A 251 8.20 5.11 12.20
C GLY A 251 9.09 4.05 12.86
N ILE A 252 9.38 4.19 14.16
CA ILE A 252 10.10 3.19 14.96
C ILE A 252 9.30 1.90 15.01
N ARG A 253 8.07 1.94 15.54
CA ARG A 253 7.23 0.74 15.70
C ARG A 253 6.95 0.07 14.36
N PHE A 254 6.62 0.86 13.34
CA PHE A 254 6.27 0.34 12.03
C PHE A 254 7.43 -0.41 11.38
N THR A 255 8.63 0.17 11.40
CA THR A 255 9.85 -0.48 10.90
C THR A 255 10.12 -1.78 11.65
N TRP A 256 10.15 -1.75 13.00
CA TRP A 256 10.45 -2.95 13.79
C TRP A 256 9.39 -4.04 13.68
N CYS A 257 8.11 -3.67 13.61
CA CYS A 257 7.04 -4.63 13.37
C CYS A 257 7.15 -5.23 11.96
N MET A 258 7.54 -4.46 10.93
CA MET A 258 7.81 -5.02 9.59
C MET A 258 9.02 -5.97 9.61
N SER A 259 10.14 -5.58 10.24
CA SER A 259 11.31 -6.44 10.37
C SER A 259 10.99 -7.73 11.11
N LEU A 260 10.23 -7.65 12.20
CA LEU A 260 9.78 -8.81 12.96
C LEU A 260 8.85 -9.70 12.12
N PHE A 261 7.91 -9.10 11.40
CA PHE A 261 6.94 -9.83 10.60
C PHE A 261 7.61 -10.61 9.46
N VAL A 262 8.51 -9.97 8.72
CA VAL A 262 9.30 -10.64 7.66
C VAL A 262 10.27 -11.65 8.27
N GLY A 263 10.91 -11.31 9.40
CA GLY A 263 11.81 -12.22 10.10
C GLY A 263 11.14 -13.49 10.61
N ILE A 264 9.92 -13.38 11.17
CA ILE A 264 9.11 -14.54 11.58
C ILE A 264 8.72 -15.38 10.38
N ALA A 265 8.28 -14.78 9.28
CA ALA A 265 7.95 -15.51 8.06
C ALA A 265 9.15 -16.30 7.52
N LEU A 266 10.33 -15.66 7.48
CA LEU A 266 11.60 -16.29 7.11
C LEU A 266 11.93 -17.48 8.03
N LEU A 267 11.90 -17.27 9.35
CA LEU A 267 12.24 -18.31 10.32
C LEU A 267 11.30 -19.51 10.26
N MET A 268 9.98 -19.27 10.14
CA MET A 268 8.98 -20.33 10.03
C MET A 268 9.15 -21.17 8.77
N ASP A 269 9.45 -20.53 7.65
CA ASP A 269 9.63 -21.22 6.39
C ASP A 269 10.95 -21.98 6.34
N TYR A 270 12.03 -21.36 6.83
CA TYR A 270 13.34 -22.00 6.94
C TYR A 270 13.30 -23.22 7.86
N SER A 271 12.63 -23.14 9.03
CA SER A 271 12.54 -24.26 9.96
C SER A 271 11.69 -25.43 9.44
N ASN A 272 10.66 -25.13 8.64
CA ASN A 272 9.74 -26.13 8.11
C ASN A 272 10.10 -26.62 6.70
N ASN A 273 11.20 -26.14 6.11
CA ASN A 273 11.56 -26.36 4.70
C ASN A 273 10.39 -26.06 3.74
N THR A 274 9.66 -24.97 3.98
CA THR A 274 8.59 -24.49 3.10
C THR A 274 8.85 -23.04 2.67
N ILE A 275 7.97 -22.48 1.84
CA ILE A 275 8.03 -21.07 1.40
C ILE A 275 6.67 -20.37 1.56
N THR A 276 5.78 -20.94 2.37
CA THR A 276 4.36 -20.57 2.38
C THR A 276 4.16 -19.15 2.89
N PHE A 277 4.81 -18.81 4.00
CA PHE A 277 4.67 -17.50 4.64
C PHE A 277 5.45 -16.44 3.86
N THR A 278 6.67 -16.77 3.47
CA THR A 278 7.59 -15.93 2.71
C THR A 278 7.02 -15.59 1.34
N GLU A 279 6.34 -16.52 0.66
CA GLU A 279 5.65 -16.24 -0.60
C GLU A 279 4.62 -15.13 -0.42
N ILE A 280 3.76 -15.24 0.59
CA ILE A 280 2.62 -14.35 0.77
C ILE A 280 3.09 -12.99 1.30
N PHE A 281 3.87 -13.01 2.38
CA PHE A 281 4.19 -11.81 3.17
C PHE A 281 5.44 -11.08 2.71
N THR A 282 6.37 -11.78 2.07
CA THR A 282 7.63 -11.16 1.63
C THR A 282 7.68 -11.03 0.12
N ARG A 283 7.55 -12.13 -0.63
CA ARG A 283 7.62 -12.10 -2.09
C ARG A 283 6.51 -11.21 -2.68
N ARG A 284 5.24 -11.54 -2.45
CA ARG A 284 4.12 -10.84 -3.11
C ARG A 284 3.94 -9.40 -2.62
N MET A 285 4.11 -9.16 -1.33
CA MET A 285 3.86 -7.84 -0.72
C MET A 285 5.03 -6.86 -0.88
N LEU A 286 6.27 -7.36 -1.00
CA LEU A 286 7.47 -6.52 -0.93
C LEU A 286 8.37 -6.72 -2.16
N LEU A 287 8.89 -7.93 -2.36
CA LEU A 287 9.96 -8.17 -3.34
C LEU A 287 9.47 -8.07 -4.78
N LEU A 288 8.26 -8.58 -5.05
CA LEU A 288 7.70 -8.67 -6.39
C LEU A 288 7.44 -7.29 -7.01
N PRO A 289 6.81 -6.31 -6.33
CA PRO A 289 6.73 -4.93 -6.86
C PRO A 289 8.09 -4.32 -7.21
N GLY A 290 9.14 -4.60 -6.44
CA GLY A 290 10.51 -4.18 -6.72
C GLY A 290 11.06 -4.81 -8.00
N ALA A 291 10.95 -6.13 -8.13
CA ALA A 291 11.35 -6.87 -9.33
C ALA A 291 10.57 -6.43 -10.58
N LEU A 292 9.26 -6.29 -10.47
CA LEU A 292 8.41 -5.85 -11.58
C LEU A 292 8.76 -4.44 -12.04
N SER A 293 9.26 -3.56 -11.16
CA SER A 293 9.74 -2.24 -11.58
C SER A 293 10.94 -2.33 -12.51
N SER A 294 11.82 -3.31 -12.30
CA SER A 294 12.93 -3.62 -13.22
C SER A 294 12.41 -4.08 -14.59
N LEU A 295 11.43 -4.97 -14.61
CA LEU A 295 10.85 -5.49 -15.86
C LEU A 295 10.09 -4.41 -16.65
N PHE A 296 9.34 -3.55 -15.96
CA PHE A 296 8.71 -2.38 -16.58
C PHE A 296 9.75 -1.44 -17.17
N PHE A 297 10.82 -1.17 -16.43
CA PHE A 297 11.88 -0.32 -16.95
C PHE A 297 12.55 -0.94 -18.18
N ASP A 298 12.88 -2.22 -18.11
CA ASP A 298 13.55 -2.96 -19.18
C ASP A 298 12.76 -2.86 -20.50
N PHE A 299 11.47 -3.21 -20.47
CA PHE A 299 10.61 -3.10 -21.64
C PHE A 299 10.42 -1.64 -22.12
N PHE A 300 9.99 -0.73 -21.24
CA PHE A 300 9.66 0.64 -21.67
C PHE A 300 10.88 1.53 -21.88
N SER A 301 12.10 1.11 -21.56
CA SER A 301 13.33 1.85 -21.87
C SER A 301 13.64 1.82 -23.37
N THR A 302 13.25 0.75 -24.06
CA THR A 302 13.51 0.51 -25.48
C THR A 302 12.24 0.63 -26.34
N ASN A 303 11.07 0.37 -25.76
CA ASN A 303 9.78 0.41 -26.46
C ASN A 303 9.03 1.74 -26.27
N PRO A 304 8.07 2.08 -27.16
CA PRO A 304 7.28 3.31 -27.07
C PRO A 304 6.60 3.50 -25.72
N LYS A 305 6.59 4.75 -25.22
CA LYS A 305 5.87 5.07 -23.98
C LYS A 305 4.37 5.01 -24.20
N THR A 306 3.63 4.72 -23.12
CA THR A 306 2.18 4.50 -23.20
C THR A 306 1.38 5.79 -23.25
N TYR A 307 1.96 6.91 -22.76
CA TYR A 307 1.32 8.23 -22.67
C TYR A 307 -0.09 8.19 -22.06
N LEU A 308 -0.39 7.21 -21.20
CA LEU A 308 -1.73 6.95 -20.65
C LEU A 308 -2.84 6.74 -21.71
N GLY A 309 -2.49 6.39 -22.94
CA GLY A 309 -3.44 6.14 -24.03
C GLY A 309 -4.36 4.93 -23.79
N HIS A 310 -3.98 4.01 -22.91
CA HIS A 310 -4.84 2.90 -22.48
C HIS A 310 -5.84 3.29 -21.38
N SER A 311 -5.83 4.55 -20.92
CA SER A 311 -6.58 5.02 -19.75
C SER A 311 -7.21 6.39 -20.02
N ILE A 312 -6.88 7.41 -19.22
CA ILE A 312 -7.50 8.73 -19.27
C ILE A 312 -7.22 9.50 -20.58
N PHE A 313 -6.13 9.19 -21.28
CA PHE A 313 -5.72 9.90 -22.50
C PHE A 313 -6.05 9.15 -23.79
N HIS A 314 -6.92 8.12 -23.73
CA HIS A 314 -7.30 7.33 -24.91
C HIS A 314 -7.92 8.14 -26.06
N PHE A 315 -8.49 9.31 -25.79
CA PHE A 315 -9.02 10.22 -26.82
C PHE A 315 -7.95 11.15 -27.43
N PHE A 316 -6.81 11.36 -26.76
CA PHE A 316 -5.81 12.36 -27.15
C PHE A 316 -4.55 11.75 -27.74
N VAL A 317 -4.24 10.49 -27.40
CA VAL A 317 -3.02 9.82 -27.82
C VAL A 317 -3.36 8.43 -28.33
N GLU A 318 -2.83 8.09 -29.49
CA GLU A 318 -2.91 6.73 -30.01
C GLU A 318 -2.07 5.79 -29.14
N TYR A 319 -2.72 4.75 -28.61
CA TYR A 319 -2.06 3.80 -27.73
C TYR A 319 -1.28 2.77 -28.56
N PRO A 320 0.06 2.66 -28.41
CA PRO A 320 0.88 1.86 -29.32
C PRO A 320 0.81 0.34 -29.08
N TYR A 321 -0.08 -0.14 -28.22
CA TYR A 321 -0.17 -1.55 -27.83
C TYR A 321 -1.62 -2.05 -27.79
N ASN A 322 -1.81 -3.37 -27.80
CA ASN A 322 -3.15 -4.00 -27.76
C ASN A 322 -3.65 -4.37 -26.36
N ALA A 323 -2.78 -4.29 -25.35
CA ALA A 323 -3.09 -4.69 -23.97
C ALA A 323 -2.61 -3.63 -22.99
N ASN A 324 -3.12 -3.64 -21.75
CA ASN A 324 -2.63 -2.73 -20.70
C ASN A 324 -1.17 -3.04 -20.31
N PRO A 325 -0.43 -2.09 -19.70
CA PRO A 325 0.99 -2.28 -19.37
C PRO A 325 1.28 -3.52 -18.53
N SER A 326 0.46 -3.79 -17.50
CA SER A 326 0.63 -4.96 -16.64
C SER A 326 0.48 -6.29 -17.40
N SER A 327 -0.44 -6.36 -18.35
CA SER A 327 -0.66 -7.53 -19.21
C SER A 327 0.46 -7.68 -20.25
N ILE A 328 1.00 -6.59 -20.79
CA ILE A 328 2.15 -6.63 -21.70
C ILE A 328 3.35 -7.24 -20.98
N ILE A 329 3.69 -6.74 -19.79
CA ILE A 329 4.82 -7.27 -19.01
C ILE A 329 4.55 -8.73 -18.58
N GLY A 330 3.29 -9.05 -18.24
CA GLY A 330 2.84 -10.42 -18.00
C GLY A 330 3.10 -11.36 -19.17
N PHE A 331 2.81 -10.92 -20.40
CA PHE A 331 3.05 -11.69 -21.61
C PHE A 331 4.53 -11.81 -21.94
N VAL A 332 5.26 -10.70 -21.98
CA VAL A 332 6.67 -10.65 -22.43
C VAL A 332 7.59 -11.49 -21.53
N TYR A 333 7.43 -11.40 -20.21
CA TYR A 333 8.36 -12.03 -19.26
C TYR A 333 7.84 -13.35 -18.66
N PHE A 334 6.54 -13.63 -18.75
CA PHE A 334 5.92 -14.81 -18.14
C PHE A 334 5.04 -15.63 -19.10
N GLY A 335 4.96 -15.25 -20.36
CA GLY A 335 4.30 -16.02 -21.42
C GLY A 335 2.77 -16.05 -21.34
N SER A 336 2.13 -15.18 -20.55
CA SER A 336 0.67 -15.19 -20.38
C SER A 336 0.07 -13.79 -20.24
N GLU A 337 -0.79 -13.41 -21.19
CA GLU A 337 -1.59 -12.17 -21.10
C GLU A 337 -2.60 -12.20 -19.94
N LYS A 338 -2.98 -13.41 -19.49
CA LYS A 338 -3.85 -13.61 -18.31
C LYS A 338 -3.13 -13.29 -16.99
N MET A 339 -1.81 -13.15 -17.01
CA MET A 339 -1.02 -12.73 -15.87
C MET A 339 -0.94 -11.20 -15.83
N SER A 340 -1.47 -10.60 -14.76
CA SER A 340 -1.35 -9.17 -14.52
C SER A 340 -0.09 -8.90 -13.70
N ALA A 341 0.98 -8.45 -14.35
CA ALA A 341 2.22 -8.06 -13.69
C ALA A 341 2.07 -6.63 -13.14
N ASN A 342 1.36 -6.46 -12.03
CA ASN A 342 1.15 -5.13 -11.46
C ASN A 342 2.38 -4.67 -10.68
N ALA A 343 2.98 -3.56 -11.13
CA ALA A 343 4.05 -2.87 -10.42
C ALA A 343 3.50 -1.70 -9.58
N ASN A 344 4.40 -0.87 -9.05
CA ASN A 344 4.04 0.34 -8.30
C ASN A 344 3.80 1.56 -9.21
N MET A 345 3.36 2.66 -8.60
CA MET A 345 3.10 3.93 -9.29
C MET A 345 4.32 4.51 -10.03
N TRP A 346 5.55 4.22 -9.61
CA TRP A 346 6.76 4.74 -10.27
C TRP A 346 7.06 3.98 -11.55
N ALA A 347 6.93 2.65 -11.53
CA ALA A 347 7.03 1.83 -12.74
C ALA A 347 5.96 2.22 -13.77
N ASP A 348 4.73 2.48 -13.30
CA ASP A 348 3.64 3.01 -14.14
C ASP A 348 3.98 4.38 -14.73
N GLY A 349 4.46 5.33 -13.90
CA GLY A 349 4.94 6.64 -14.36
C GLY A 349 6.03 6.53 -15.42
N TYR A 350 6.97 5.60 -15.27
CA TYR A 350 8.02 5.36 -16.26
C TYR A 350 7.51 4.76 -17.56
N SER A 351 6.51 3.88 -17.49
CA SER A 351 5.84 3.36 -18.69
C SER A 351 5.11 4.47 -19.45
N ALA A 352 4.52 5.43 -18.73
CA ALA A 352 3.73 6.50 -19.30
C ALA A 352 4.57 7.61 -19.94
N PHE A 353 5.57 8.14 -19.23
CA PHE A 353 6.34 9.31 -19.66
C PHE A 353 7.84 9.20 -19.35
N GLY A 354 8.38 7.99 -19.14
CA GLY A 354 9.78 7.80 -18.75
C GLY A 354 10.12 8.44 -17.40
N TYR A 355 11.36 8.92 -17.24
CA TYR A 355 11.81 9.53 -15.99
C TYR A 355 10.93 10.73 -15.56
N ALA A 356 10.43 11.52 -16.52
CA ALA A 356 9.52 12.63 -16.25
C ALA A 356 8.23 12.14 -15.57
N GLY A 357 7.68 11.00 -15.99
CA GLY A 357 6.47 10.43 -15.40
C GLY A 357 6.66 10.01 -13.95
N VAL A 358 7.83 9.45 -13.60
CA VAL A 358 8.18 9.08 -12.22
C VAL A 358 8.09 10.30 -11.28
N ILE A 359 8.65 11.43 -11.73
CA ILE A 359 8.67 12.68 -10.97
C ILE A 359 7.28 13.33 -10.93
N VAL A 360 6.62 13.47 -12.08
CA VAL A 360 5.31 14.13 -12.19
C VAL A 360 4.24 13.39 -11.39
N PHE A 361 4.17 12.05 -11.46
CA PHE A 361 3.19 11.29 -10.69
C PHE A 361 3.42 11.41 -9.18
N SER A 362 4.68 11.46 -8.77
CA SER A 362 5.04 11.66 -7.36
C SER A 362 4.69 13.05 -6.87
N LEU A 363 4.90 14.08 -7.69
CA LEU A 363 4.48 15.45 -7.39
C LEU A 363 2.95 15.56 -7.29
N LEU A 364 2.21 14.96 -8.24
CA LEU A 364 0.76 14.91 -8.19
C LEU A 364 0.26 14.21 -6.93
N LEU A 365 0.84 13.06 -6.58
CA LEU A 365 0.53 12.39 -5.33
C LEU A 365 0.83 13.28 -4.12
N ALA A 366 1.97 13.96 -4.10
CA ALA A 366 2.37 14.83 -3.00
C ALA A 366 1.34 15.96 -2.78
N VAL A 367 0.86 16.57 -3.86
CA VAL A 367 -0.22 17.58 -3.82
C VAL A 367 -1.52 16.98 -3.29
N ILE A 368 -1.92 15.80 -3.79
CA ILE A 368 -3.14 15.12 -3.36
C ILE A 368 -3.08 14.78 -1.86
N LEU A 369 -1.95 14.27 -1.37
CA LEU A 369 -1.75 13.97 0.05
C LEU A 369 -1.72 15.23 0.92
N TRP A 370 -1.16 16.33 0.43
CA TRP A 370 -1.18 17.61 1.13
C TRP A 370 -2.60 18.20 1.23
N ILE A 371 -3.43 18.06 0.18
CA ILE A 371 -4.86 18.38 0.24
C ILE A 371 -5.55 17.48 1.28
N TYR A 372 -5.26 16.19 1.28
CA TYR A 372 -5.83 15.26 2.25
C TYR A 372 -5.48 15.61 3.69
N ASP A 373 -4.22 15.98 3.96
CA ASP A 373 -3.79 16.44 5.29
C ASP A 373 -4.51 17.72 5.70
N SER A 374 -4.71 18.65 4.77
CA SER A 374 -5.43 19.91 5.01
C SER A 374 -6.89 19.65 5.40
N ILE A 375 -7.52 18.60 4.85
CA ILE A 375 -8.85 18.14 5.27
C ILE A 375 -8.78 17.47 6.64
N ALA A 376 -7.78 16.61 6.85
CA ALA A 376 -7.61 15.81 8.06
C ALA A 376 -7.27 16.64 9.31
N GLN A 377 -6.76 17.87 9.15
CA GLN A 377 -6.41 18.77 10.25
C GLN A 377 -7.57 18.96 11.25
N ASN A 378 -8.81 19.02 10.76
CA ASN A 378 -10.02 19.19 11.56
C ASN A 378 -10.79 17.86 11.72
N ARG A 379 -10.09 16.73 11.73
CA ARG A 379 -10.68 15.39 11.82
C ARG A 379 -9.94 14.54 12.86
N ASN A 380 -10.55 13.43 13.26
CA ASN A 380 -9.86 12.44 14.06
C ASN A 380 -8.70 11.83 13.23
N PHE A 381 -7.48 11.97 13.75
CA PHE A 381 -6.27 11.51 13.08
C PHE A 381 -6.30 10.02 12.74
N MET A 382 -6.75 9.16 13.66
CA MET A 382 -6.77 7.71 13.45
C MET A 382 -7.77 7.30 12.37
N VAL A 383 -8.95 7.95 12.31
CA VAL A 383 -9.94 7.73 11.25
C VAL A 383 -9.37 8.14 9.89
N SER A 384 -8.72 9.31 9.83
CA SER A 384 -8.12 9.82 8.60
C SER A 384 -7.01 8.90 8.10
N VAL A 385 -6.18 8.34 8.99
CA VAL A 385 -5.18 7.35 8.57
C VAL A 385 -5.86 6.07 8.07
N ALA A 386 -6.79 5.50 8.84
CA ALA A 386 -7.45 4.24 8.50
C ALA A 386 -8.12 4.26 7.12
N LEU A 387 -8.76 5.37 6.76
CA LEU A 387 -9.37 5.58 5.45
C LEU A 387 -8.39 5.47 4.28
N MET A 388 -7.13 5.82 4.52
CA MET A 388 -6.12 5.95 3.46
C MET A 388 -5.13 4.78 3.44
N VAL A 389 -5.06 3.93 4.47
CA VAL A 389 -4.09 2.80 4.53
C VAL A 389 -4.18 1.91 3.28
N MET A 390 -5.38 1.47 2.92
CA MET A 390 -5.57 0.53 1.81
C MET A 390 -5.59 1.18 0.42
N PRO A 391 -6.18 2.37 0.23
CA PRO A 391 -5.95 3.13 -0.99
C PRO A 391 -4.45 3.44 -1.20
N ALA A 392 -3.70 3.76 -0.15
CA ALA A 392 -2.27 3.99 -0.22
C ALA A 392 -1.48 2.70 -0.52
N TRP A 393 -1.85 1.57 0.08
CA TRP A 393 -1.28 0.26 -0.27
C TRP A 393 -1.31 0.03 -1.77
N SER A 394 -2.40 0.41 -2.43
CA SER A 394 -2.54 0.18 -3.86
C SER A 394 -1.52 0.93 -4.72
N LEU A 395 -0.87 1.98 -4.21
CA LEU A 395 0.23 2.65 -4.93
C LEU A 395 1.50 1.78 -5.01
N VAL A 396 1.61 0.75 -4.16
CA VAL A 396 2.69 -0.23 -4.15
C VAL A 396 2.51 -1.28 -5.25
N ASP A 397 1.27 -1.64 -5.58
CA ASP A 397 0.96 -2.78 -6.44
C ASP A 397 -0.08 -2.49 -7.53
N SER A 398 -0.27 -1.22 -7.90
CA SER A 398 -1.10 -0.81 -9.05
C SER A 398 -0.66 0.54 -9.65
N SER A 399 -1.21 0.85 -10.82
CA SER A 399 -0.96 2.11 -11.53
C SER A 399 -1.54 3.32 -10.79
N PHE A 400 -0.96 4.50 -11.04
CA PHE A 400 -1.30 5.72 -10.31
C PHE A 400 -2.78 6.10 -10.48
N ILE A 401 -3.28 6.08 -11.71
CA ILE A 401 -4.69 6.43 -12.00
C ILE A 401 -5.66 5.40 -11.39
N ILE A 402 -5.32 4.12 -11.43
CA ILE A 402 -6.13 3.07 -10.79
C ILE A 402 -6.14 3.26 -9.27
N ALA A 403 -5.01 3.64 -8.66
CA ALA A 403 -4.96 3.97 -7.24
C ALA A 403 -5.89 5.13 -6.88
N LEU A 404 -5.90 6.19 -7.70
CA LEU A 404 -6.71 7.38 -7.46
C LEU A 404 -8.22 7.11 -7.54
N ILE A 405 -8.66 6.45 -8.61
CA ILE A 405 -10.07 6.27 -8.96
C ILE A 405 -10.58 4.91 -8.48
N THR A 406 -10.02 3.83 -8.99
CA THR A 406 -10.51 2.47 -8.76
C THR A 406 -10.28 2.01 -7.33
N ASN A 407 -9.09 2.23 -6.77
CA ASN A 407 -8.78 1.87 -5.39
C ASN A 407 -9.21 2.93 -4.37
N GLY A 408 -9.70 4.08 -4.87
CA GLY A 408 -10.53 5.00 -4.14
C GLY A 408 -9.81 5.97 -3.21
N ILE A 409 -8.61 6.43 -3.56
CA ILE A 409 -7.99 7.58 -2.86
C ILE A 409 -8.95 8.79 -2.91
N PHE A 410 -9.58 9.09 -4.05
CA PHE A 410 -10.55 10.20 -4.14
C PHE A 410 -11.81 9.96 -3.28
N ILE A 411 -12.27 8.71 -3.17
CA ILE A 411 -13.40 8.36 -2.30
C ILE A 411 -13.00 8.54 -0.83
N ALA A 412 -11.79 8.13 -0.44
CA ALA A 412 -11.27 8.34 0.91
C ALA A 412 -11.15 9.85 1.24
N ILE A 413 -10.72 10.68 0.29
CA ILE A 413 -10.67 12.14 0.43
C ILE A 413 -12.09 12.71 0.64
N ALA A 414 -13.04 12.35 -0.23
CA ALA A 414 -14.42 12.81 -0.13
C ALA A 414 -15.07 12.37 1.18
N LEU A 415 -14.84 11.12 1.59
CA LEU A 415 -15.35 10.57 2.84
C LEU A 415 -14.77 11.30 4.05
N ASN A 416 -13.46 11.54 4.09
CA ASN A 416 -12.83 12.27 5.20
C ASN A 416 -13.32 13.74 5.27
N TYR A 417 -13.60 14.36 4.12
CA TYR A 417 -14.16 15.71 4.06
C TYR A 417 -15.57 15.78 4.62
N VAL A 418 -16.43 14.84 4.24
CA VAL A 418 -17.86 14.83 4.62
C VAL A 418 -18.07 14.26 6.03
N TYR A 419 -17.28 13.27 6.45
CA TYR A 419 -17.43 12.61 7.74
C TYR A 419 -16.79 13.42 8.87
N ARG A 420 -17.63 14.21 9.54
CA ARG A 420 -17.23 15.13 10.64
C ARG A 420 -16.91 14.42 11.95
N SER A 421 -15.75 13.75 11.99
CA SER A 421 -15.22 13.09 13.19
C SER A 421 -14.77 14.06 14.29
N ASP A 422 -14.62 15.35 13.99
CA ASP A 422 -14.43 16.44 14.97
C ASP A 422 -15.63 16.64 15.90
N LEU A 423 -16.84 16.30 15.42
CA LEU A 423 -18.06 16.42 16.21
C LEU A 423 -18.20 15.31 17.25
N TRP A 424 -17.27 14.36 17.31
CA TRP A 424 -17.23 13.32 18.33
C TRP A 424 -16.87 13.93 19.69
N LYS A 425 -17.83 14.58 20.36
CA LYS A 425 -17.69 14.97 21.78
C LYS A 425 -18.37 13.93 22.68
N GLY A 426 -17.65 13.45 23.71
CA GLY A 426 -18.31 12.96 24.94
C GLY A 426 -17.94 11.59 25.54
N LYS A 427 -16.72 11.04 25.41
CA LYS A 427 -16.23 9.93 26.31
C LYS A 427 -14.72 9.97 26.60
N VAL A 428 -14.15 11.16 26.81
CA VAL A 428 -12.86 11.29 27.52
C VAL A 428 -13.14 12.02 28.83
N ASN A 429 -13.73 11.27 29.76
CA ASN A 429 -13.70 11.50 31.20
C ASN A 429 -14.22 10.22 31.85
N VAL A 430 -13.35 9.21 31.93
CA VAL A 430 -13.51 8.10 32.86
C VAL A 430 -12.24 8.05 33.69
N LYS A 431 -12.32 8.75 34.83
CA LYS A 431 -11.56 8.55 36.07
C LYS A 431 -10.05 8.32 35.95
N SER A 432 -9.29 9.40 36.11
CA SER A 432 -7.92 9.36 36.67
C SER A 432 -7.77 10.35 37.83
N GLU A 433 -8.82 10.57 38.60
CA GLU A 433 -8.75 11.18 39.93
C GLU A 433 -9.27 10.14 40.93
N ASN A 434 -8.49 9.95 42.00
CA ASN A 434 -8.71 9.05 43.15
C ASN A 434 -8.24 7.59 43.02
N THR A 435 -6.94 7.38 42.84
CA THR A 435 -6.18 6.36 43.60
C THR A 435 -4.74 6.83 43.82
N SER A 436 -4.58 7.94 44.54
CA SER A 436 -3.32 8.28 45.22
C SER A 436 -3.65 8.78 46.62
N ASN A 437 -4.28 7.89 47.42
CA ASN A 437 -4.41 8.01 48.87
C ASN A 437 -5.02 6.68 49.38
N ALA A 438 -4.17 5.68 49.57
CA ALA A 438 -4.30 4.65 50.61
C ALA A 438 -3.19 3.61 50.42
N ILE A 439 -2.22 3.67 51.35
CA ILE A 439 -1.29 2.63 51.81
C ILE A 439 -0.14 2.29 50.86
#